data_AF-A0A0V8RW12-F1
#
_entry.id   AF-A0A0V8RW12-F1
#
_cell.length_a   1.000
_cell.length_b   1.000
_cell.length_c   1.000
_cell.angle_alpha   90.00
_cell.angle_beta   90.00
_cell.angle_gamma   90.00
#
_symmetry.space_group_name_H-M   'P 1'
#
loop_
_entity.id
_entity.type
_entity.pdbx_description
1 polymer ?
#
loop_
_entity_poly.entity_id
_entity_poly.type
_entity_poly.pdbx_seq_one_letter_code
_entity_poly.pdbx_strand_id
1 'polypeptide(L)'
;MLKFLIKQHIDLGEGFTLLDPHGDLALEIVMLIPEDKIDRLVYIDPVTASVYGSTVRINFLEYRDVQELERVGESFISALQKLF
;
A
#
# COMPACT_ATOMS: atom_id res chain seq x y z
N MET A 1 -16.69 4.53 8.87
CA MET A 1 -17.36 3.58 7.96
C MET A 1 -16.36 2.64 7.29
N LEU A 2 -15.30 3.14 6.64
CA LEU A 2 -14.27 2.34 5.96
C LEU A 2 -13.65 1.25 6.84
N LYS A 3 -13.32 1.56 8.10
CA LYS A 3 -12.80 0.60 9.09
C LYS A 3 -13.66 -0.66 9.24
N PHE A 4 -14.98 -0.52 9.24
CA PHE A 4 -15.89 -1.66 9.40
C PHE A 4 -15.88 -2.56 8.16
N LEU A 5 -15.78 -1.99 6.96
CA LEU A 5 -15.65 -2.75 5.73
C LEU A 5 -14.33 -3.54 5.72
N ILE A 6 -13.23 -2.89 6.09
CA ILE A 6 -11.92 -3.54 6.19
C ILE A 6 -11.97 -4.69 7.21
N LYS A 7 -12.60 -4.48 8.37
CA LYS A 7 -12.75 -5.54 9.38
C LYS A 7 -13.51 -6.75 8.83
N GLN A 8 -14.55 -6.54 8.03
CA GLN A 8 -15.27 -7.63 7.36
C GLN A 8 -14.35 -8.41 6.41
N HIS A 9 -13.53 -7.75 5.61
CA HIS A 9 -12.54 -8.43 4.74
C HIS A 9 -11.51 -9.22 5.54
N ILE A 10 -11.00 -8.67 6.65
CA ILE A 10 -10.09 -9.38 7.57
C ILE A 10 -10.73 -10.66 8.11
N ASP A 11 -12.00 -10.58 8.52
CA ASP A 11 -12.76 -11.70 9.07
C ASP A 11 -13.01 -12.80 8.02
N LEU A 12 -13.33 -12.40 6.79
CA LEU A 12 -13.48 -13.30 5.64
C LEU A 12 -12.14 -13.86 5.14
N GLY A 13 -11.00 -13.31 5.59
CA GLY A 13 -9.67 -13.70 5.12
C GLY A 13 -9.33 -13.22 3.72
N GLU A 14 -9.99 -12.16 3.25
CA GLU A 14 -9.79 -11.56 1.95
C GLU A 14 -8.64 -10.54 1.98
N GLY A 15 -7.83 -10.54 0.91
CA GLY A 15 -6.73 -9.59 0.77
C GLY A 15 -7.23 -8.21 0.34
N PHE A 16 -6.62 -7.16 0.89
CA PHE A 16 -6.87 -5.78 0.50
C PHE A 16 -5.58 -4.95 0.58
N THR A 17 -5.62 -3.74 0.04
CA THR A 17 -4.55 -2.75 0.19
C THR A 17 -5.17 -1.45 0.70
N LEU A 18 -4.56 -0.87 1.72
CA LEU A 18 -4.94 0.43 2.27
C LEU A 18 -3.81 1.41 2.02
N LEU A 19 -4.12 2.51 1.32
CA LEU A 19 -3.22 3.66 1.19
C LEU A 19 -3.79 4.78 2.05
N ASP A 20 -3.03 5.18 3.07
CA ASP A 20 -3.43 6.16 4.06
C ASP A 20 -2.36 7.25 4.17
N PRO A 21 -2.59 8.46 3.61
CA PRO A 21 -1.64 9.57 3.66
C PRO A 21 -1.36 10.08 5.07
N HIS A 22 -2.28 9.89 6.01
CA HIS A 22 -2.17 10.37 7.38
C HIS A 22 -1.60 9.30 8.33
N GLY A 23 -1.87 8.03 8.03
CA GLY A 23 -1.32 6.86 8.71
C GLY A 23 -2.07 6.44 9.98
N ASP A 24 -3.01 7.26 10.46
CA ASP A 24 -3.81 7.00 11.66
C ASP A 24 -4.76 5.80 11.45
N LEU A 25 -5.46 5.75 10.32
CA LEU A 25 -6.33 4.62 9.98
C LEU A 25 -5.51 3.35 9.78
N ALA A 26 -4.34 3.43 9.13
CA ALA A 26 -3.49 2.25 8.93
C ALA A 26 -3.07 1.61 10.26
N LEU A 27 -2.68 2.41 11.25
CA LEU A 27 -2.36 1.92 12.60
C LEU A 27 -3.58 1.28 13.27
N GLU A 28 -4.76 1.90 13.15
CA GLU A 28 -5.99 1.30 13.67
C GLU A 28 -6.30 -0.07 13.05
N ILE A 29 -6.08 -0.23 11.74
CA ILE A 29 -6.32 -1.49 11.03
C ILE A 29 -5.30 -2.56 11.44
N VAL A 30 -4.03 -2.21 11.62
CA VAL A 30 -3.01 -3.15 12.12
C VAL A 30 -3.44 -3.78 13.45
N MET A 31 -4.02 -2.99 14.35
CA MET A 31 -4.53 -3.50 15.64
C MET A 31 -5.74 -4.43 15.52
N LEU A 32 -6.42 -4.49 14.36
CA LEU A 32 -7.55 -5.38 14.11
C LEU A 32 -7.13 -6.72 13.52
N ILE A 33 -5.88 -6.89 13.11
CA ILE A 33 -5.38 -8.13 12.50
C ILE A 33 -5.23 -9.19 13.59
N PRO A 34 -5.88 -10.36 13.45
CA PRO A 34 -5.72 -11.49 14.37
C PRO A 34 -4.26 -11.97 14.45
N GLU A 35 -3.83 -12.41 15.63
CA GLU A 35 -2.45 -12.90 15.85
C GLU A 35 -2.08 -14.06 14.93
N ASP A 36 -3.03 -14.96 14.62
CA ASP A 36 -2.85 -16.10 13.71
C ASP A 36 -2.71 -15.70 12.23
N LYS A 37 -2.89 -14.42 11.90
CA LYS A 37 -2.78 -13.87 10.53
C LYS A 37 -1.70 -12.80 10.39
N ILE A 38 -0.92 -12.53 11.44
CA ILE A 38 0.04 -11.41 11.47
C ILE A 38 1.16 -11.59 10.43
N ASP A 39 1.50 -12.82 10.11
CA ASP A 39 2.50 -13.21 9.09
C ASP A 39 2.10 -12.78 7.67
N ARG A 40 0.80 -12.51 7.45
CA ARG A 40 0.25 -12.07 6.17
C ARG A 40 0.20 -10.54 6.03
N LEU A 41 0.57 -9.80 7.07
CA LEU A 41 0.56 -8.34 7.07
C LEU A 41 1.85 -7.79 6.46
N VAL A 42 1.70 -6.91 5.46
CA VAL A 42 2.79 -6.07 4.97
C VAL A 42 2.46 -4.62 5.32
N TYR A 43 3.20 -4.06 6.27
CA TYR A 43 3.06 -2.66 6.68
C TYR A 43 4.26 -1.85 6.16
N ILE A 44 3.97 -0.84 5.33
CA ILE A 44 4.98 0.04 4.74
C ILE A 44 4.74 1.46 5.24
N ASP A 45 5.67 1.95 6.05
CA ASP A 45 5.72 3.36 6.45
C ASP A 45 7.04 3.97 5.92
N PRO A 46 6.98 4.94 4.99
CA PRO A 46 8.18 5.58 4.45
C PRO A 46 9.07 6.25 5.51
N VAL A 47 8.51 6.69 6.64
CA VAL A 47 9.24 7.40 7.71
C VAL A 47 10.18 6.45 8.45
N THR A 48 9.91 5.15 8.44
CA THR A 48 10.75 4.12 9.06
C THR A 48 12.18 4.08 8.52
N ALA A 49 12.43 4.59 7.31
CA ALA A 49 13.76 4.73 6.74
C ALA A 49 14.71 5.54 7.64
N SER A 50 14.18 6.54 8.36
CA SER A 50 14.95 7.36 9.29
C SER A 50 15.43 6.60 10.53
N VAL A 51 14.69 5.56 10.93
CA VAL A 51 14.97 4.75 12.13
C VAL A 51 15.82 3.53 11.79
N TYR A 52 15.46 2.80 10.72
CA TYR A 52 16.09 1.52 10.37
C TYR A 52 17.14 1.63 9.25
N GLY A 53 17.37 2.82 8.70
CA GLY A 53 18.29 3.05 7.59
C GLY A 53 17.86 2.43 6.26
N SER A 54 16.68 1.82 6.19
CA SER A 54 16.10 1.22 4.99
C SER A 54 14.56 1.19 5.08
N THR A 55 13.89 1.17 3.93
CA THR A 55 12.43 0.99 3.82
C THR A 55 12.11 0.28 2.51
N VAL A 56 10.87 -0.24 2.39
CA VAL A 56 10.39 -0.80 1.12
C VAL A 56 10.34 0.31 0.08
N ARG A 57 10.94 0.05 -1.09
CA ARG A 57 10.96 0.99 -2.22
C ARG A 57 10.04 0.48 -3.30
N ILE A 58 9.15 1.36 -3.77
CA ILE A 58 8.26 1.08 -4.90
C ILE A 58 8.68 2.02 -6.03
N ASN A 59 9.07 1.46 -7.17
CA ASN A 59 9.39 2.24 -8.36
C ASN A 59 8.22 2.14 -9.34
N PHE A 60 7.36 3.17 -9.39
CA PHE A 60 6.25 3.22 -10.33
C PHE A 60 6.67 3.34 -11.80
N LEU A 61 7.96 3.56 -12.06
CA LEU A 61 8.56 3.61 -13.39
C LEU A 61 9.33 2.33 -13.74
N GLU A 62 9.23 1.27 -12.93
CA GLU A 62 9.83 -0.02 -13.24
C GLU A 62 9.11 -0.69 -14.42
N TYR A 63 9.88 -1.18 -15.39
CA TYR A 63 9.39 -1.87 -16.58
C TYR A 63 10.30 -3.06 -16.90
N ARG A 64 9.76 -4.11 -17.53
CA ARG A 64 10.51 -5.35 -17.81
C ARG A 64 11.13 -5.38 -19.20
N ASP A 65 10.49 -4.73 -20.16
CA ASP A 65 10.95 -4.65 -21.54
C ASP A 65 10.58 -3.30 -22.18
N VAL A 66 11.14 -3.02 -23.35
CA VAL A 66 10.95 -1.76 -24.07
C VAL A 66 9.49 -1.53 -24.47
N GLN A 67 8.67 -2.58 -24.61
CA GLN A 67 7.25 -2.44 -24.93
C GLN A 67 6.43 -1.94 -23.74
N GLU A 68 6.85 -2.28 -22.51
CA GLU A 68 6.19 -1.78 -21.30
C GLU A 68 6.54 -0.32 -20.98
N LEU A 69 7.67 0.20 -21.48
CA LEU A 69 8.16 1.55 -21.16
C LEU A 69 7.11 2.63 -21.43
N GLU A 70 6.50 2.62 -22.62
CA GLU A 70 5.48 3.61 -23.00
C GLU A 70 4.24 3.50 -22.11
N ARG A 71 3.75 2.27 -21.87
CA ARG A 71 2.56 2.01 -21.05
C ARG A 71 2.75 2.48 -19.61
N VAL A 72 3.93 2.22 -19.02
CA VAL A 72 4.26 2.64 -17.65
C VAL A 72 4.36 4.16 -17.58
N GLY A 73 5.00 4.80 -18.55
CA GLY A 73 5.09 6.26 -18.66
C GLY A 73 3.72 6.92 -18.75
N GLU A 74 2.86 6.45 -19.66
CA GLU A 74 1.50 6.98 -19.83
C GLU A 74 0.65 6.79 -18.58
N SER A 75 0.75 5.62 -17.92
CA SER A 75 0.01 5.34 -16.69
C SER A 75 0.42 6.29 -15.56
N PHE A 76 1.72 6.57 -15.45
CA PHE A 76 2.25 7.50 -14.46
C PHE A 76 1.79 8.94 -14.71
N ILE A 77 1.92 9.44 -15.95
CA ILE A 77 1.46 10.78 -16.31
C ILE A 77 -0.06 10.92 -16.12
N SER A 78 -0.83 9.91 -16.54
CA SER A 78 -2.29 9.88 -16.36
C SER A 78 -2.71 9.91 -14.88
N ALA A 79 -1.94 9.27 -13.99
CA ALA A 79 -2.19 9.33 -12.56
C ALA A 79 -1.93 10.74 -12.01
N LEU A 80 -0.84 11.40 -12.44
CA LEU A 80 -0.54 12.77 -12.03
C LEU A 80 -1.60 13.77 -12.52
N GLN A 81 -2.07 13.63 -13.77
CA GLN A 81 -3.14 14.47 -14.31
C GLN A 81 -4.48 14.35 -13.57
N LYS A 82 -4.71 13.29 -12.80
CA LYS A 82 -5.91 13.16 -11.97
C LYS A 82 -5.81 13.91 -10.65
N LEU A 83 -4.60 14.34 -10.27
CA LEU A 83 -4.34 15.05 -9.01
C LEU A 83 -4.35 16.58 -9.18
N PHE A 84 -4.30 17.08 -10.42
CA PHE A 84 -4.26 18.50 -10.79
C PHE A 84 -5.32 18.83 -11.82
#